data_AF-A0A098L8V6-F1
#
_entry.id   AF-A0A098L8V6-F1
#
_cell.length_a   1.000
_cell.length_b   1.000
_cell.length_c   1.000
_cell.angle_alpha   90.00
_cell.angle_beta   90.00
_cell.angle_gamma   90.00
#
_symmetry.space_group_name_H-M   'P 1'
#
loop_
_entity.id
_entity.type
_entity.pdbx_description
1 polymer ?
#
loop_
_entity_poly.entity_id
_entity_poly.type
_entity_poly.pdbx_seq_one_letter_code
_entity_poly.pdbx_strand_id
1 'polypeptide(L)'
;MIFFLKRIFENTEELLLNIYHTVISIMKLLLLSKFGIKNPKATSENCIILGNGPSLKTSFEDNFEFFKKHPLFCVNHFAQSKEYDELKPQNYVFLDPNFFSEYGMKRDPNVSGTIKKLSTETNWDMNLYIPFISRKSKIIRQILKQNPRIKLIYYNYTIVKGFKSVIFYLFKSNLGMPLCQNVLGACIFLSLNAGYKKVYLFGAEHSWIQNLRVSDDNHLYMNHVHFYSNETKPMVTKIYRSQESEEKMPISEYFYACFKTFNVYYILEAYSKKIGAKVFNCTKDSYIDAFEKKTFDKNFNA
;
A
#
# COMPACT_ATOMS: atom_id res chain seq x y z
N MET A 1 12.36 -42.13 -14.08
CA MET A 1 12.04 -42.51 -12.69
C MET A 1 12.43 -41.43 -11.68
N ILE A 2 13.69 -40.97 -11.62
CA ILE A 2 14.15 -39.95 -10.65
C ILE A 2 13.42 -38.61 -10.79
N PHE A 3 13.26 -38.08 -12.01
CA PHE A 3 12.50 -36.83 -12.25
C PHE A 3 11.03 -36.93 -11.85
N PHE A 4 10.42 -38.11 -11.98
CA PHE A 4 9.03 -38.35 -11.59
C PHE A 4 8.88 -38.36 -10.07
N LEU A 5 9.79 -39.04 -9.36
CA LEU A 5 9.84 -39.03 -7.90
C LEU A 5 10.10 -37.61 -7.35
N LYS A 6 11.04 -36.86 -7.94
CA LYS A 6 11.31 -35.46 -7.56
C LYS A 6 10.06 -34.60 -7.65
N ARG A 7 9.31 -34.70 -8.76
CA ARG A 7 8.05 -33.96 -8.95
C ARG A 7 6.98 -34.36 -7.93
N ILE A 8 6.90 -35.64 -7.56
CA ILE A 8 5.99 -36.09 -6.50
C ILE A 8 6.36 -35.41 -5.17
N PHE A 9 7.64 -35.44 -4.79
CA PHE A 9 8.10 -34.80 -3.56
C PHE A 9 7.80 -33.29 -3.54
N GLU A 10 8.10 -32.58 -4.62
CA GLU A 10 7.81 -31.13 -4.75
C GLU A 10 6.31 -30.84 -4.60
N ASN A 11 5.45 -31.62 -5.27
CA ASN A 11 4.00 -31.47 -5.17
C ASN A 11 3.48 -31.80 -3.76
N THR A 12 4.02 -32.84 -3.12
CA THR A 12 3.64 -33.23 -1.76
C THR A 12 4.07 -32.15 -0.76
N GLU A 13 5.27 -31.59 -0.90
CA GLU A 13 5.74 -30.48 -0.08
C GLU A 13 4.85 -29.24 -0.24
N GLU A 14 4.55 -28.84 -1.48
CA GLU A 14 3.63 -27.72 -1.75
C GLU A 14 2.25 -27.96 -1.15
N LEU A 15 1.72 -29.19 -1.25
CA LEU A 15 0.43 -29.55 -0.67
C LEU A 15 0.45 -29.41 0.86
N LEU A 16 1.45 -29.98 1.53
CA LEU A 16 1.58 -29.92 2.99
C LEU A 16 1.73 -28.47 3.48
N LEU A 17 2.55 -27.66 2.80
CA LEU A 17 2.70 -26.24 3.09
C LEU A 17 1.40 -25.48 2.92
N ASN A 18 0.63 -25.75 1.87
CA ASN A 18 -0.68 -25.12 1.65
C ASN A 18 -1.70 -25.51 2.72
N ILE A 19 -1.73 -26.77 3.15
CA ILE A 19 -2.58 -27.22 4.26
C ILE A 19 -2.20 -26.47 5.55
N TYR A 20 -0.92 -26.51 5.92
CA TYR A 20 -0.40 -25.82 7.10
C TYR A 20 -0.76 -24.32 7.08
N HIS A 21 -0.46 -23.63 5.98
CA HIS A 21 -0.77 -22.20 5.85
C HIS A 21 -2.26 -21.90 5.91
N THR A 22 -3.10 -22.75 5.32
CA THR A 22 -4.56 -22.57 5.35
C THR A 22 -5.09 -22.71 6.78
N VAL A 23 -4.66 -23.74 7.52
CA VAL A 23 -5.07 -23.95 8.92
C VAL A 23 -4.64 -22.77 9.79
N ILE A 24 -3.37 -22.35 9.71
CA ILE A 24 -2.87 -21.19 10.46
C ILE A 24 -3.62 -19.91 10.08
N SER A 25 -3.96 -19.74 8.81
CA SER A 25 -4.73 -18.58 8.35
C SER A 25 -6.13 -18.57 8.96
N ILE A 26 -6.85 -19.70 8.95
CA ILE A 26 -8.17 -19.80 9.57
C ILE A 26 -8.09 -19.50 11.07
N MET A 27 -7.09 -20.03 11.78
CA MET A 27 -6.87 -19.70 13.20
C MET A 27 -6.65 -18.20 13.42
N LYS A 28 -5.78 -17.57 12.61
CA LYS A 28 -5.55 -16.11 12.67
C LYS A 28 -6.83 -15.32 12.45
N LEU A 29 -7.68 -15.76 11.51
CA LEU A 29 -8.95 -15.08 11.23
C LEU A 29 -9.88 -15.09 12.43
N LEU A 30 -10.06 -16.26 13.06
CA LEU A 30 -10.93 -16.42 14.22
C LEU A 30 -10.46 -15.57 15.41
N LEU A 31 -9.15 -15.37 15.56
CA LEU A 31 -8.56 -14.64 16.69
C LEU A 31 -8.37 -13.14 16.43
N LEU A 32 -8.02 -12.74 15.21
CA LEU A 32 -7.52 -11.40 14.91
C LEU A 32 -8.45 -10.60 14.00
N SER A 33 -9.33 -11.24 13.23
CA SER A 33 -10.19 -10.54 12.28
C SER A 33 -11.53 -10.15 12.89
N LYS A 34 -12.01 -8.97 12.52
CA LYS A 34 -13.35 -8.52 12.83
C LYS A 34 -14.30 -8.92 11.70
N PHE A 35 -15.26 -9.77 12.04
CA PHE A 35 -16.37 -10.12 11.16
C PHE A 35 -17.33 -8.93 10.97
N GLY A 36 -17.91 -8.83 9.77
CA GLY A 36 -18.93 -7.83 9.44
C GLY A 36 -18.39 -6.44 9.08
N ILE A 37 -17.08 -6.27 8.91
CA ILE A 37 -16.52 -5.05 8.31
C ILE A 37 -17.06 -4.93 6.87
N LYS A 38 -17.70 -3.80 6.57
CA LYS A 38 -18.19 -3.46 5.24
C LYS A 38 -17.26 -2.43 4.61
N ASN A 39 -16.84 -2.68 3.38
CA ASN A 39 -16.17 -1.65 2.58
C ASN A 39 -17.20 -0.70 1.97
N PRO A 40 -16.87 0.59 1.82
CA PRO A 40 -17.58 1.47 0.92
C PRO A 40 -17.64 0.85 -0.47
N LYS A 41 -18.80 0.97 -1.13
CA LYS A 41 -18.95 0.52 -2.51
C LYS A 41 -18.29 1.52 -3.45
N ALA A 42 -17.72 1.02 -4.54
CA ALA A 42 -17.19 1.84 -5.61
C ALA A 42 -18.27 2.81 -6.14
N THR A 43 -17.89 4.07 -6.31
CA THR A 43 -18.78 5.13 -6.82
C THR A 43 -18.74 5.23 -8.34
N SER A 44 -17.80 4.55 -8.99
CA SER A 44 -17.69 4.44 -10.44
C SER A 44 -17.01 3.12 -10.83
N GLU A 45 -16.87 2.86 -12.12
CA GLU A 45 -16.11 1.71 -12.62
C GLU A 45 -14.60 1.81 -12.30
N ASN A 46 -14.08 3.03 -12.29
CA ASN A 46 -12.64 3.31 -12.24
C ASN A 46 -12.25 4.03 -10.94
N CYS A 47 -11.04 3.79 -10.46
CA CYS A 47 -10.41 4.67 -9.47
C CYS A 47 -8.93 4.87 -9.76
N ILE A 48 -8.39 5.93 -9.16
CA ILE A 48 -6.98 6.26 -9.24
C ILE A 48 -6.37 6.15 -7.85
N ILE A 49 -5.22 5.51 -7.74
CA ILE A 49 -4.41 5.48 -6.53
C ILE A 49 -3.18 6.36 -6.76
N LEU A 50 -3.06 7.39 -5.93
CA LEU A 50 -1.93 8.30 -5.88
C LEU A 50 -0.94 7.79 -4.83
N GLY A 51 0.20 7.28 -5.31
CA GLY A 51 1.39 7.09 -4.49
C GLY A 51 2.05 8.43 -4.17
N ASN A 52 3.37 8.42 -3.96
CA ASN A 52 4.13 9.59 -3.50
C ASN A 52 5.48 9.71 -4.20
N GLY A 53 5.69 8.98 -5.30
CA GLY A 53 6.93 9.07 -6.04
C GLY A 53 6.96 10.20 -7.07
N PRO A 54 8.16 10.54 -7.57
CA PRO A 54 8.45 11.81 -8.23
C PRO A 54 7.73 12.02 -9.57
N SER A 55 7.42 10.97 -10.33
CA SER A 55 6.73 11.09 -11.63
C SER A 55 5.29 11.60 -11.53
N LEU A 56 4.73 11.62 -10.31
CA LEU A 56 3.40 12.12 -10.08
C LEU A 56 3.26 13.59 -10.48
N LYS A 57 4.32 14.40 -10.30
CA LYS A 57 4.36 15.81 -10.72
C LYS A 57 4.09 15.95 -12.22
N THR A 58 4.85 15.21 -13.03
CA THR A 58 4.72 15.22 -14.48
C THR A 58 3.36 14.68 -14.91
N SER A 59 2.83 13.67 -14.21
CA SER A 59 1.49 13.16 -14.49
C SER A 59 0.42 14.24 -14.28
N PHE A 60 0.54 15.08 -13.25
CA PHE A 60 -0.37 16.21 -13.05
C PHE A 60 -0.22 17.28 -14.13
N GLU A 61 1.01 17.58 -14.56
CA GLU A 61 1.29 18.52 -15.66
C GLU A 61 0.73 18.03 -17.01
N ASP A 62 0.74 16.72 -17.24
CA ASP A 62 0.22 16.12 -18.47
C ASP A 62 -1.31 16.18 -18.53
N ASN A 63 -2.03 15.74 -17.49
CA ASN A 63 -3.49 15.71 -17.53
C ASN A 63 -4.14 15.77 -16.15
N PHE A 64 -4.10 16.94 -15.51
CA PHE A 64 -4.73 17.16 -14.19
C PHE A 64 -6.24 16.89 -14.17
N GLU A 65 -6.95 17.19 -15.25
CA GLU A 65 -8.41 17.02 -15.33
C GLU A 65 -8.85 15.56 -15.31
N PHE A 66 -8.00 14.63 -15.77
CA PHE A 66 -8.24 13.20 -15.60
C PHE A 66 -8.40 12.82 -14.13
N PHE A 67 -7.52 13.34 -13.26
CA PHE A 67 -7.56 13.04 -11.82
C PHE A 67 -8.81 13.57 -11.13
N LYS A 68 -9.29 14.77 -11.53
CA LYS A 68 -10.53 15.35 -10.98
C LYS A 68 -11.79 14.56 -11.33
N LYS A 69 -11.79 13.85 -12.45
CA LYS A 69 -12.97 13.12 -12.97
C LYS A 69 -13.14 11.74 -12.36
N HIS A 70 -12.15 11.24 -11.62
CA HIS A 70 -12.17 9.88 -11.07
C HIS A 70 -12.05 9.87 -9.55
N PRO A 71 -12.66 8.89 -8.87
CA PRO A 71 -12.45 8.68 -7.45
C PRO A 71 -10.97 8.46 -7.12
N LEU A 72 -10.47 9.22 -6.14
CA LEU A 72 -9.06 9.19 -5.76
C LEU A 72 -8.86 8.47 -4.42
N PHE A 73 -7.79 7.67 -4.37
CA PHE A 73 -7.21 7.12 -3.16
C PHE A 73 -5.81 7.70 -2.97
N CYS A 74 -5.57 8.27 -1.78
CA CYS A 74 -4.29 8.82 -1.40
C CYS A 74 -3.65 7.98 -0.29
N VAL A 75 -2.33 7.98 -0.24
CA VAL A 75 -1.55 7.24 0.76
C VAL A 75 -0.40 8.06 1.32
N ASN A 76 0.23 7.56 2.39
CA ASN A 76 1.38 8.16 3.07
C ASN A 76 1.15 9.64 3.39
N HIS A 77 1.97 10.53 2.82
CA HIS A 77 2.04 11.95 3.13
C HIS A 77 1.44 12.83 2.02
N PHE A 78 0.61 12.26 1.14
CA PHE A 78 0.03 13.01 0.02
C PHE A 78 -0.75 14.24 0.47
N ALA A 79 -1.34 14.21 1.67
CA ALA A 79 -2.04 15.34 2.28
C ALA A 79 -1.21 16.63 2.42
N GLN A 80 0.12 16.53 2.36
CA GLN A 80 1.02 17.68 2.44
C GLN A 80 1.31 18.32 1.08
N SER A 81 0.80 17.74 -0.01
CA SER A 81 0.91 18.30 -1.36
C SER A 81 -0.05 19.47 -1.57
N LYS A 82 0.26 20.37 -2.52
CA LYS A 82 -0.70 21.38 -2.96
C LYS A 82 -1.90 20.74 -3.68
N GLU A 83 -1.64 19.65 -4.41
CA GLU A 83 -2.62 18.93 -5.20
C GLU A 83 -3.68 18.25 -4.32
N TYR A 84 -3.39 18.00 -3.04
CA TYR A 84 -4.36 17.50 -2.07
C TYR A 84 -5.59 18.40 -1.96
N ASP A 85 -5.36 19.72 -1.79
CA ASP A 85 -6.42 20.71 -1.61
C ASP A 85 -7.16 20.99 -2.95
N GLU A 86 -6.47 20.84 -4.08
CA GLU A 86 -7.04 21.01 -5.42
C GLU A 86 -7.88 19.81 -5.88
N LEU A 87 -7.41 18.58 -5.64
CA LEU A 87 -8.05 17.34 -6.09
C LEU A 87 -9.13 16.83 -5.14
N LYS A 88 -9.06 17.19 -3.85
CA LYS A 88 -10.03 16.83 -2.82
C LYS A 88 -10.34 15.32 -2.79
N PRO A 89 -9.33 14.46 -2.58
CA PRO A 89 -9.48 13.01 -2.67
C PRO A 89 -10.52 12.46 -1.69
N GLN A 90 -11.32 11.49 -2.13
CA GLN A 90 -12.42 10.94 -1.33
C GLN A 90 -11.98 9.77 -0.44
N ASN A 91 -10.79 9.22 -0.64
CA ASN A 91 -10.28 8.08 0.11
C ASN A 91 -8.82 8.29 0.51
N TYR A 92 -8.49 7.96 1.76
CA TYR A 92 -7.13 8.02 2.29
C TYR A 92 -6.83 6.75 3.08
N VAL A 93 -5.69 6.09 2.83
CA VAL A 93 -5.34 4.83 3.48
C VAL A 93 -4.10 4.98 4.34
N PHE A 94 -4.21 4.57 5.61
CA PHE A 94 -3.06 4.41 6.49
C PHE A 94 -2.79 2.94 6.78
N LEU A 95 -1.51 2.57 6.76
CA LEU A 95 -1.03 1.25 7.16
C LEU A 95 0.13 1.34 8.16
N ASP A 96 1.02 2.32 8.01
CA ASP A 96 2.20 2.48 8.86
C ASP A 96 1.80 2.72 10.34
N PRO A 97 2.29 1.88 11.29
CA PRO A 97 2.12 2.07 12.73
C PRO A 97 2.42 3.48 13.26
N ASN A 98 3.31 4.24 12.60
CA ASN A 98 3.66 5.60 12.98
C ASN A 98 2.44 6.55 12.99
N PHE A 99 1.47 6.35 12.09
CA PHE A 99 0.22 7.14 12.10
C PHE A 99 -0.71 6.83 13.28
N PHE A 100 -0.45 5.76 14.02
CA PHE A 100 -1.29 5.31 15.12
C PHE A 100 -0.66 5.47 16.51
N SER A 101 0.61 5.90 16.59
CA SER A 101 1.38 6.02 17.84
C SER A 101 1.86 7.45 18.12
N GLU A 102 1.88 7.84 19.40
CA GLU A 102 2.43 9.13 19.82
C GLU A 102 3.93 9.24 19.52
N TYR A 103 4.63 8.12 19.51
CA TYR A 103 6.03 8.03 19.11
C TYR A 103 6.23 8.48 17.66
N GLY A 104 5.46 7.92 16.72
CA GLY A 104 5.51 8.31 15.31
C GLY A 104 5.21 9.79 15.10
N MET A 105 4.19 10.32 15.78
CA MET A 105 3.85 11.76 15.74
C MET A 105 5.00 12.67 16.21
N LYS A 106 5.77 12.25 17.22
CA LYS A 106 6.87 13.06 17.78
C LYS A 106 8.13 12.98 16.92
N ARG A 107 8.42 11.81 16.34
CA ARG A 107 9.68 11.55 15.64
C ARG A 107 9.63 11.94 14.16
N ASP A 108 8.47 11.84 13.52
CA ASP A 108 8.34 12.10 12.09
C ASP A 108 7.46 13.35 11.83
N PRO A 109 8.08 14.49 11.44
CA PRO A 109 7.35 15.69 11.05
C PRO A 109 6.35 15.46 9.91
N ASN A 110 6.59 14.50 9.02
CA ASN A 110 5.67 14.18 7.94
C ASN A 110 4.39 13.51 8.46
N VAL A 111 4.53 12.63 9.46
CA VAL A 111 3.36 12.01 10.11
C VAL A 111 2.52 13.08 10.79
N SER A 112 3.14 13.93 11.62
CA SER A 112 2.41 15.01 12.31
C SER A 112 1.81 16.04 11.34
N GLY A 113 2.53 16.44 10.30
CA GLY A 113 2.03 17.33 9.24
C GLY A 113 0.84 16.74 8.49
N THR A 114 0.90 15.46 8.13
CA THR A 114 -0.22 14.74 7.50
C THR A 114 -1.44 14.71 8.42
N ILE A 115 -1.26 14.33 9.68
CA ILE A 115 -2.35 14.24 10.66
C ILE A 115 -3.01 15.61 10.87
N LYS A 116 -2.21 16.69 10.95
CA LYS A 116 -2.71 18.07 11.02
C LYS A 116 -3.53 18.44 9.80
N LYS A 117 -3.01 18.21 8.58
CA LYS A 117 -3.74 18.48 7.32
C LYS A 117 -5.09 17.77 7.28
N LEU A 118 -5.13 16.50 7.70
CA LEU A 118 -6.38 15.74 7.81
C LEU A 118 -7.33 16.34 8.86
N SER A 119 -6.83 16.66 10.05
CA SER A 119 -7.68 17.06 11.17
C SER A 119 -8.18 18.50 11.11
N THR A 120 -7.44 19.42 10.47
CA THR A 120 -7.77 20.86 10.50
C THR A 120 -8.08 21.48 9.15
N GLU A 121 -7.57 20.93 8.03
CA GLU A 121 -7.62 21.61 6.73
C GLU A 121 -8.51 20.89 5.71
N THR A 122 -8.77 19.60 5.91
CA THR A 122 -9.63 18.82 5.01
C THR A 122 -11.09 19.25 5.16
N ASN A 123 -11.61 19.96 4.16
CA ASN A 123 -12.96 20.55 4.20
C ASN A 123 -13.99 19.86 3.26
N TRP A 124 -13.68 18.66 2.78
CA TRP A 124 -14.58 17.81 1.99
C TRP A 124 -14.79 16.45 2.66
N ASP A 125 -15.82 15.72 2.23
CA ASP A 125 -16.10 14.37 2.73
C ASP A 125 -15.01 13.39 2.28
N MET A 126 -14.41 12.70 3.23
CA MET A 126 -13.31 11.77 2.96
C MET A 126 -13.40 10.51 3.82
N ASN A 127 -13.19 9.35 3.21
CA ASN A 127 -13.05 8.08 3.90
C ASN A 127 -11.59 7.87 4.34
N LEU A 128 -11.36 7.71 5.64
CA LEU A 128 -10.07 7.34 6.20
C LEU A 128 -10.05 5.85 6.53
N TYR A 129 -9.26 5.08 5.79
CA TYR A 129 -9.10 3.64 5.97
C TYR A 129 -7.98 3.35 6.96
N ILE A 130 -8.27 2.57 8.00
CA ILE A 130 -7.27 2.11 8.98
C ILE A 130 -7.43 0.62 9.32
N PRO A 131 -6.35 -0.07 9.72
CA PRO A 131 -6.44 -1.42 10.25
C PRO A 131 -7.34 -1.47 11.49
N PHE A 132 -8.20 -2.48 11.60
CA PHE A 132 -9.08 -2.68 12.76
C PHE A 132 -8.29 -2.88 14.08
N ILE A 133 -7.07 -3.42 13.98
CA ILE A 133 -6.17 -3.53 15.14
C ILE A 133 -5.83 -2.15 15.72
N SER A 134 -5.81 -1.10 14.89
CA SER A 134 -5.51 0.29 15.27
C SER A 134 -6.74 1.09 15.74
N ARG A 135 -7.93 0.48 15.87
CA ARG A 135 -9.20 1.16 16.25
C ARG A 135 -9.19 1.92 17.58
N LYS A 136 -8.25 1.60 18.47
CA LYS A 136 -8.11 2.27 19.77
C LYS A 136 -7.12 3.45 19.73
N SER A 137 -6.56 3.79 18.57
CA SER A 137 -5.61 4.89 18.43
C SER A 137 -6.23 6.22 18.88
N LYS A 138 -5.59 6.88 19.84
CA LYS A 138 -5.98 8.21 20.32
C LYS A 138 -5.86 9.26 19.22
N ILE A 139 -4.83 9.15 18.37
CA ILE A 139 -4.58 10.05 17.24
C ILE A 139 -5.76 10.02 16.27
N ILE A 140 -6.22 8.83 15.86
CA ILE A 140 -7.36 8.70 14.96
C ILE A 140 -8.63 9.27 15.60
N ARG A 141 -8.87 9.00 16.89
CA ARG A 141 -10.03 9.60 17.60
C ARG A 141 -9.96 11.12 17.62
N GLN A 142 -8.77 11.70 17.73
CA GLN A 142 -8.58 13.14 17.68
C GLN A 142 -8.91 13.71 16.30
N ILE A 143 -8.48 13.07 15.20
CA ILE A 143 -8.85 13.47 13.84
C ILE A 143 -10.38 13.54 13.71
N LEU A 144 -11.08 12.48 14.12
CA LEU A 144 -12.55 12.41 14.00
C LEU A 144 -13.28 13.42 14.89
N LYS A 145 -12.72 13.75 16.06
CA LYS A 145 -13.28 14.78 16.95
C LYS A 145 -13.13 16.18 16.34
N GLN A 146 -12.00 16.43 15.67
CA GLN A 146 -11.70 17.74 15.08
C GLN A 146 -12.37 17.92 13.71
N ASN A 147 -12.52 16.84 12.94
CA ASN A 147 -13.03 16.89 11.59
C ASN A 147 -14.20 15.91 11.36
N PRO A 148 -15.46 16.39 11.41
CA PRO A 148 -16.63 15.55 11.19
C PRO A 148 -16.82 15.10 9.73
N ARG A 149 -16.09 15.68 8.77
CA ARG A 149 -16.16 15.27 7.36
C ARG A 149 -15.33 14.02 7.06
N ILE A 150 -14.45 13.63 7.98
CA ILE A 150 -13.67 12.40 7.86
C ILE A 150 -14.48 11.24 8.43
N LYS A 151 -14.80 10.26 7.57
CA LYS A 151 -15.51 9.03 7.92
C LYS A 151 -14.50 7.90 8.08
N LEU A 152 -14.52 7.24 9.24
CA LEU A 152 -13.59 6.16 9.52
C LEU A 152 -14.06 4.84 8.90
N ILE A 153 -13.20 4.20 8.11
CA ILE A 153 -13.41 2.89 7.52
C ILE A 153 -12.38 1.92 8.08
N TYR A 154 -12.83 0.81 8.64
CA TYR A 154 -11.92 -0.23 9.13
C TYR A 154 -11.66 -1.28 8.05
N TYR A 155 -10.49 -1.91 8.13
CA TYR A 155 -10.21 -3.15 7.39
C TYR A 155 -9.39 -4.13 8.23
N ASN A 156 -9.50 -5.43 7.93
CA ASN A 156 -8.71 -6.45 8.61
C ASN A 156 -7.32 -6.56 8.00
N TYR A 157 -6.30 -6.12 8.74
CA TYR A 157 -4.91 -6.45 8.42
C TYR A 157 -4.54 -7.83 9.00
N THR A 158 -5.25 -8.87 8.55
CA THR A 158 -5.00 -10.26 8.93
C THR A 158 -4.43 -11.01 7.74
N ILE A 159 -3.15 -11.37 7.85
CA ILE A 159 -2.41 -11.97 6.74
C ILE A 159 -2.79 -13.44 6.59
N VAL A 160 -3.32 -13.80 5.42
CA VAL A 160 -3.70 -15.18 5.09
C VAL A 160 -2.87 -15.72 3.92
N LYS A 161 -2.56 -17.01 3.99
CA LYS A 161 -1.79 -17.81 3.02
C LYS A 161 -2.41 -19.20 2.92
N GLY A 162 -2.10 -19.94 1.86
CA GLY A 162 -2.60 -21.29 1.63
C GLY A 162 -3.25 -21.43 0.26
N PHE A 163 -4.21 -22.34 0.13
CA PHE A 163 -4.86 -22.62 -1.15
C PHE A 163 -5.48 -21.36 -1.76
N LYS A 164 -5.13 -21.07 -3.02
CA LYS A 164 -5.56 -19.86 -3.76
C LYS A 164 -7.07 -19.63 -3.70
N SER A 165 -7.88 -20.68 -3.87
CA SER A 165 -9.34 -20.60 -3.81
C SER A 165 -9.85 -20.13 -2.43
N VAL A 166 -9.28 -20.68 -1.35
CA VAL A 166 -9.63 -20.33 0.03
C VAL A 166 -9.19 -18.90 0.33
N ILE A 167 -7.94 -18.54 0.05
CA ILE A 167 -7.45 -17.18 0.35
C ILE A 167 -8.19 -16.11 -0.44
N PHE A 168 -8.56 -16.35 -1.71
CA PHE A 168 -9.31 -15.38 -2.50
C PHE A 168 -10.75 -15.22 -2.03
N TYR A 169 -11.36 -16.27 -1.47
CA TYR A 169 -12.64 -16.16 -0.78
C TYR A 169 -12.53 -15.30 0.50
N LEU A 170 -11.47 -15.52 1.28
CA LEU A 170 -11.19 -14.72 2.49
C LEU A 170 -10.84 -13.27 2.19
N PHE A 171 -10.16 -13.02 1.06
CA PHE A 171 -9.91 -11.69 0.52
C PHE A 171 -11.22 -10.99 0.17
N LYS A 172 -12.07 -11.63 -0.64
CA LYS A 172 -13.35 -11.07 -1.09
C LYS A 172 -14.31 -10.74 0.07
N SER A 173 -14.23 -11.48 1.17
CA SER A 173 -15.04 -11.26 2.38
C SER A 173 -14.44 -10.23 3.35
N ASN A 174 -13.31 -9.58 3.01
CA ASN A 174 -12.57 -8.67 3.90
C ASN A 174 -12.18 -9.29 5.24
N LEU A 175 -12.10 -10.63 5.34
CA LEU A 175 -11.67 -11.32 6.56
C LEU A 175 -10.15 -11.36 6.63
N GLY A 176 -9.49 -11.63 5.50
CA GLY A 176 -8.03 -11.61 5.39
C GLY A 176 -7.56 -10.77 4.22
N MET A 177 -6.25 -10.51 4.17
CA MET A 177 -5.60 -9.80 3.08
C MET A 177 -4.18 -10.36 2.84
N PRO A 178 -3.53 -10.08 1.69
CA PRO A 178 -2.16 -10.49 1.48
C PRO A 178 -1.20 -9.67 2.35
N LEU A 179 0.05 -10.13 2.49
CA LEU A 179 1.09 -9.43 3.25
C LEU A 179 1.54 -8.15 2.50
N CYS A 180 0.85 -7.05 2.73
CA CYS A 180 1.20 -5.75 2.15
C CYS A 180 2.31 -5.08 2.97
N GLN A 181 3.57 -5.20 2.53
CA GLN A 181 4.70 -4.51 3.17
C GLN A 181 4.59 -2.99 3.12
N ASN A 182 3.82 -2.45 2.17
CA ASN A 182 3.57 -1.03 2.03
C ASN A 182 2.07 -0.75 1.88
N VAL A 183 1.73 0.52 2.11
CA VAL A 183 0.34 1.00 2.03
C VAL A 183 -0.24 0.94 0.62
N LEU A 184 0.58 1.03 -0.44
CA LEU A 184 0.11 0.97 -1.83
C LEU A 184 -0.55 -0.39 -2.12
N GLY A 185 0.07 -1.50 -1.71
CA GLY A 185 -0.52 -2.83 -1.84
C GLY A 185 -1.84 -2.97 -1.07
N ALA A 186 -1.92 -2.40 0.14
CA ALA A 186 -3.18 -2.38 0.91
C ALA A 186 -4.25 -1.53 0.20
N CYS A 187 -3.88 -0.40 -0.38
CA CYS A 187 -4.78 0.48 -1.11
C CYS A 187 -5.35 -0.19 -2.38
N ILE A 188 -4.51 -0.91 -3.12
CA ILE A 188 -4.95 -1.74 -4.26
C ILE A 188 -5.95 -2.80 -3.80
N PHE A 189 -5.64 -3.52 -2.72
CA PHE A 189 -6.56 -4.52 -2.16
C PHE A 189 -7.92 -3.90 -1.77
N LEU A 190 -7.91 -2.76 -1.08
CA LEU A 190 -9.12 -2.09 -0.62
C LEU A 190 -9.97 -1.54 -1.78
N SER A 191 -9.34 -0.97 -2.80
CA SER A 191 -10.05 -0.50 -4.01
C SER A 191 -10.68 -1.67 -4.78
N LEU A 192 -9.96 -2.77 -4.97
CA LEU A 192 -10.52 -3.99 -5.56
C LEU A 192 -11.73 -4.51 -4.75
N ASN A 193 -11.63 -4.53 -3.42
CA ASN A 193 -12.72 -4.98 -2.56
C ASN A 193 -13.87 -3.97 -2.39
N ALA A 194 -13.64 -2.69 -2.68
CA ALA A 194 -14.72 -1.70 -2.83
C ALA A 194 -15.55 -1.97 -4.10
N GLY A 195 -14.98 -2.69 -5.08
CA GLY A 195 -15.66 -3.12 -6.29
C GLY A 195 -15.25 -2.35 -7.55
N TYR A 196 -14.18 -1.55 -7.51
CA TYR A 196 -13.65 -0.89 -8.71
C TYR A 196 -13.17 -1.95 -9.72
N LYS A 197 -13.49 -1.74 -11.00
CA LYS A 197 -13.14 -2.65 -12.09
C LYS A 197 -11.82 -2.29 -12.73
N LYS A 198 -11.44 -1.02 -12.75
CA LYS A 198 -10.12 -0.57 -13.20
C LYS A 198 -9.47 0.30 -12.13
N VAL A 199 -8.27 -0.07 -11.71
CA VAL A 199 -7.47 0.67 -10.74
C VAL A 199 -6.22 1.20 -11.44
N TYR A 200 -6.02 2.52 -11.44
CA TYR A 200 -4.90 3.18 -12.11
C TYR A 200 -3.87 3.66 -11.08
N LEU A 201 -2.60 3.26 -11.22
CA LEU A 201 -1.53 3.60 -10.27
C LEU A 201 -0.63 4.71 -10.80
N PHE A 202 -0.46 5.77 -10.01
CA PHE A 202 0.46 6.88 -10.29
C PHE A 202 1.41 7.12 -9.11
N GLY A 203 2.63 7.59 -9.38
CA GLY A 203 3.64 7.82 -8.33
C GLY A 203 4.03 6.56 -7.55
N ALA A 204 4.04 5.40 -8.21
CA ALA A 204 4.32 4.07 -7.66
C ALA A 204 5.63 3.48 -8.23
N GLU A 205 6.75 4.20 -8.11
CA GLU A 205 8.00 3.87 -8.79
C GLU A 205 8.65 2.63 -8.19
N HIS A 206 8.69 2.52 -6.86
CA HIS A 206 9.40 1.45 -6.15
C HIS A 206 10.86 1.26 -6.58
N SER A 207 11.51 2.32 -7.06
CA SER A 207 12.85 2.31 -7.63
C SER A 207 13.97 2.41 -6.59
N TRP A 208 13.68 2.24 -5.30
CA TRP A 208 14.62 2.47 -4.20
C TRP A 208 15.92 1.65 -4.31
N ILE A 209 15.83 0.47 -4.94
CA ILE A 209 16.96 -0.45 -5.13
C ILE A 209 18.12 0.22 -5.87
N GLN A 210 17.84 1.12 -6.82
CA GLN A 210 18.86 1.82 -7.60
C GLN A 210 19.76 2.74 -6.76
N ASN A 211 19.30 3.08 -5.55
CA ASN A 211 19.96 4.03 -4.67
C ASN A 211 20.69 3.37 -3.49
N LEU A 212 20.80 2.04 -3.49
CA LEU A 212 21.46 1.28 -2.43
C LEU A 212 22.95 1.11 -2.68
N ARG A 213 23.73 1.19 -1.61
CA ARG A 213 25.14 0.77 -1.60
C ARG A 213 25.53 0.18 -0.26
N VAL A 214 26.44 -0.79 -0.28
CA VAL A 214 27.19 -1.20 0.91
C VAL A 214 28.47 -0.38 0.94
N SER A 215 28.70 0.36 2.02
CA SER A 215 29.87 1.23 2.18
C SER A 215 31.06 0.47 2.81
N ASP A 216 32.22 1.11 2.87
CA ASP A 216 33.47 0.54 3.43
C ASP A 216 33.37 0.19 4.92
N ASP A 217 32.49 0.87 5.66
CA ASP A 217 32.14 0.53 7.04
C ASP A 217 31.24 -0.72 7.14
N ASN A 218 31.03 -1.40 6.01
CA ASN A 218 30.14 -2.54 5.84
C ASN A 218 28.71 -2.25 6.31
N HIS A 219 28.17 -1.05 6.07
CA HIS A 219 26.76 -0.75 6.31
C HIS A 219 26.00 -0.47 5.01
N LEU A 220 24.70 -0.76 5.03
CA LEU A 220 23.80 -0.45 3.94
C LEU A 220 23.36 1.01 4.02
N TYR A 221 23.52 1.74 2.92
CA TYR A 221 23.09 3.12 2.77
C TYR A 221 22.10 3.25 1.61
N MET A 222 21.15 4.19 1.74
CA MET A 222 20.20 4.54 0.70
C MET A 222 20.24 6.05 0.43
N ASN A 223 20.35 6.44 -0.83
CA ASN A 223 20.15 7.82 -1.25
C ASN A 223 18.64 8.07 -1.45
N HIS A 224 18.06 9.02 -0.72
CA HIS A 224 16.64 9.34 -0.82
C HIS A 224 16.38 10.33 -1.96
N VAL A 225 15.34 10.05 -2.76
CA VAL A 225 14.75 10.97 -3.76
C VAL A 225 13.25 11.01 -3.47
N HIS A 226 12.75 12.06 -2.83
CA HIS A 226 11.32 12.20 -2.47
C HIS A 226 10.65 13.29 -3.33
N PHE A 227 9.39 13.09 -3.74
CA PHE A 227 8.62 14.08 -4.53
C PHE A 227 8.43 15.42 -3.79
N TYR A 228 8.38 15.39 -2.45
CA TYR A 228 8.08 16.56 -1.61
C TYR A 228 9.32 17.31 -1.09
N SER A 229 10.54 16.83 -1.35
CA SER A 229 11.75 17.50 -0.83
C SER A 229 12.28 18.56 -1.81
N ASN A 230 12.29 19.82 -1.37
CA ASN A 230 12.96 20.92 -2.08
C ASN A 230 14.51 20.88 -1.96
N GLU A 231 15.09 19.78 -1.50
CA GLU A 231 16.53 19.70 -1.21
C GLU A 231 17.35 19.32 -2.45
N THR A 232 18.38 20.13 -2.72
CA THR A 232 19.32 19.97 -3.84
C THR A 232 20.42 18.94 -3.60
N LYS A 233 20.44 18.26 -2.44
CA LYS A 233 21.41 17.18 -2.12
C LYS A 233 20.68 15.90 -1.73
N PRO A 234 21.05 14.73 -2.30
CA PRO A 234 20.47 13.46 -1.90
C PRO A 234 20.81 13.17 -0.44
N MET A 235 19.79 13.06 0.40
CA MET A 235 19.96 12.64 1.80
C MET A 235 20.41 11.18 1.80
N VAL A 236 21.60 10.92 2.36
CA VAL A 236 22.14 9.57 2.49
C VAL A 236 21.78 9.04 3.88
N THR A 237 20.96 7.99 3.93
CA THR A 237 20.53 7.40 5.19
C THR A 237 21.18 6.03 5.37
N LYS A 238 21.75 5.83 6.56
CA LYS A 238 22.22 4.53 7.02
C LYS A 238 21.02 3.68 7.43
N ILE A 239 20.91 2.45 6.92
CA ILE A 239 19.72 1.62 7.11
C ILE A 239 19.94 0.60 8.22
N TYR A 240 19.02 0.60 9.18
CA TYR A 240 18.97 -0.29 10.33
C TYR A 240 17.74 -1.20 10.28
N ARG A 241 17.74 -2.30 11.04
CA ARG A 241 16.60 -3.24 11.09
C ARG A 241 15.33 -2.61 11.65
N SER A 242 15.46 -1.66 12.58
CA SER A 242 14.34 -0.87 13.08
C SER A 242 14.79 0.56 13.33
N GLN A 243 13.84 1.49 13.40
CA GLN A 243 14.17 2.88 13.73
C GLN A 243 14.62 3.04 15.20
N GLU A 244 14.34 2.06 16.04
CA GLU A 244 14.64 2.04 17.48
C GLU A 244 15.92 1.26 17.82
N SER A 245 16.56 0.66 16.82
CA SER A 245 17.76 -0.15 16.97
C SER A 245 18.85 0.35 16.05
N GLU A 246 20.08 0.38 16.54
CA GLU A 246 21.27 0.60 15.72
C GLU A 246 21.79 -0.72 15.09
N GLU A 247 21.02 -1.79 15.19
CA GLU A 247 21.36 -3.06 14.57
C GLU A 247 21.36 -2.93 13.04
N LYS A 248 22.54 -3.14 12.45
CA LYS A 248 22.75 -3.16 11.00
C LYS A 248 21.78 -4.12 10.33
N MET A 249 21.11 -3.65 9.29
CA MET A 249 20.37 -4.53 8.39
C MET A 249 21.28 -5.10 7.31
N PRO A 250 21.40 -6.43 7.17
CA PRO A 250 22.07 -7.05 6.03
C PRO A 250 21.34 -6.76 4.72
N ILE A 251 22.09 -6.62 3.62
CA ILE A 251 21.48 -6.39 2.29
C ILE A 251 20.55 -7.52 1.85
N SER A 252 20.83 -8.76 2.25
CA SER A 252 19.97 -9.92 1.98
C SER A 252 18.59 -9.77 2.64
N GLU A 253 18.54 -9.21 3.85
CA GLU A 253 17.29 -8.92 4.55
C GLU A 253 16.50 -7.80 3.86
N TYR A 254 17.19 -6.76 3.38
CA TYR A 254 16.57 -5.72 2.57
C TYR A 254 15.97 -6.27 1.28
N PHE A 255 16.73 -7.08 0.52
CA PHE A 255 16.22 -7.70 -0.70
C PHE A 255 15.08 -8.67 -0.44
N TYR A 256 15.07 -9.36 0.70
CA TYR A 256 13.90 -10.15 1.10
C TYR A 256 12.67 -9.26 1.40
N ALA A 257 12.85 -8.07 1.98
CA ALA A 257 11.78 -7.09 2.14
C ALA A 257 11.27 -6.54 0.80
N CYS A 258 12.16 -6.28 -0.16
CA CYS A 258 11.81 -5.94 -1.53
C CYS A 258 11.03 -7.06 -2.21
N PHE A 259 11.51 -8.31 -2.11
CA PHE A 259 10.82 -9.48 -2.65
C PHE A 259 9.39 -9.58 -2.11
N LYS A 260 9.20 -9.47 -0.79
CA LYS A 260 7.86 -9.48 -0.18
C LYS A 260 6.98 -8.34 -0.73
N THR A 261 7.58 -7.16 -0.95
CA THR A 261 6.90 -6.00 -1.53
C THR A 261 6.42 -6.28 -2.96
N PHE A 262 7.30 -6.71 -3.86
CA PHE A 262 6.91 -6.94 -5.26
C PHE A 262 6.01 -8.17 -5.43
N ASN A 263 6.26 -9.24 -4.66
CA ASN A 263 5.44 -10.45 -4.69
C ASN A 263 3.96 -10.19 -4.33
N VAL A 264 3.68 -9.19 -3.48
CA VAL A 264 2.29 -8.84 -3.17
C VAL A 264 1.53 -8.34 -4.40
N TYR A 265 2.19 -7.65 -5.34
CA TYR A 265 1.55 -7.14 -6.54
C TYR A 265 1.11 -8.25 -7.48
N TYR A 266 1.89 -9.32 -7.62
CA TYR A 266 1.47 -10.52 -8.36
C TYR A 266 0.27 -11.23 -7.71
N ILE A 267 0.23 -11.28 -6.37
CA ILE A 267 -0.94 -11.84 -5.66
C ILE A 267 -2.18 -10.98 -5.93
N LEU A 268 -2.03 -9.65 -5.89
CA LEU A 268 -3.12 -8.70 -6.17
C LEU A 268 -3.56 -8.74 -7.63
N GLU A 269 -2.65 -8.96 -8.57
CA GLU A 269 -2.97 -9.12 -9.98
C GLU A 269 -3.84 -10.37 -10.20
N ALA A 270 -3.39 -11.51 -9.68
CA ALA A 270 -4.14 -12.76 -9.76
C ALA A 270 -5.52 -12.65 -9.07
N TYR A 271 -5.57 -11.93 -7.95
CA TYR A 271 -6.82 -11.66 -7.26
C TYR A 271 -7.74 -10.75 -8.10
N SER A 272 -7.20 -9.69 -8.73
CA SER A 272 -7.98 -8.79 -9.59
C SER A 272 -8.63 -9.55 -10.76
N LYS A 273 -7.89 -10.45 -11.41
CA LYS A 273 -8.43 -11.36 -12.44
C LYS A 273 -9.56 -12.23 -11.89
N LYS A 274 -9.38 -12.83 -10.70
CA LYS A 274 -10.40 -13.69 -10.08
C LYS A 274 -11.74 -12.97 -9.86
N ILE A 275 -11.71 -11.67 -9.57
CA ILE A 275 -12.91 -10.88 -9.30
C ILE A 275 -13.39 -10.07 -10.52
N GLY A 276 -12.78 -10.27 -11.70
CA GLY A 276 -13.13 -9.57 -12.93
C GLY A 276 -12.82 -8.07 -12.88
N ALA A 277 -11.63 -7.72 -12.37
CA ALA A 277 -11.08 -6.36 -12.34
C ALA A 277 -9.67 -6.35 -12.95
N LYS A 278 -9.12 -5.15 -13.18
CA LYS A 278 -7.77 -4.91 -13.67
C LYS A 278 -7.09 -3.80 -12.88
N VAL A 279 -5.77 -3.94 -12.72
CA VAL A 279 -4.90 -2.89 -12.18
C VAL A 279 -3.91 -2.50 -13.28
N PHE A 280 -3.75 -1.20 -13.50
CA PHE A 280 -2.86 -0.63 -14.50
C PHE A 280 -1.75 0.18 -13.83
N ASN A 281 -0.50 -0.09 -14.23
CA ASN A 281 0.62 0.73 -13.84
C ASN A 281 0.78 1.90 -14.81
N CYS A 282 0.44 3.12 -14.38
CA CYS A 282 0.59 4.35 -15.15
C CYS A 282 1.83 5.15 -14.72
N THR A 283 2.65 4.60 -13.83
CA THR A 283 3.82 5.27 -13.30
C THR A 283 5.01 5.08 -14.24
N LYS A 284 5.61 6.20 -14.66
CA LYS A 284 6.85 6.19 -15.45
C LYS A 284 8.01 5.64 -14.60
N ASP A 285 8.92 4.89 -15.21
CA ASP A 285 10.10 4.32 -14.56
C ASP A 285 9.81 3.46 -13.31
N SER A 286 8.60 2.90 -13.24
CA SER A 286 8.18 2.01 -12.17
C SER A 286 8.80 0.63 -12.30
N TYR A 287 9.22 0.10 -11.16
CA TYR A 287 9.73 -1.25 -10.96
C TYR A 287 8.60 -2.25 -10.70
N ILE A 288 7.35 -1.80 -10.57
CA ILE A 288 6.20 -2.71 -10.46
C ILE A 288 5.90 -3.28 -11.86
N ASP A 289 6.24 -4.54 -12.07
CA ASP A 289 6.07 -5.29 -13.31
C ASP A 289 4.90 -6.29 -13.28
N ALA A 290 4.22 -6.43 -12.14
CA ALA A 290 3.08 -7.32 -12.00
C ALA A 290 1.84 -6.88 -12.78
N PHE A 291 1.69 -5.59 -13.10
CA PHE A 291 0.49 -5.01 -13.69
C PHE A 291 0.73 -4.52 -15.12
N GLU A 292 -0.32 -4.52 -15.94
CA GLU A 292 -0.28 -3.99 -17.32
C GLU A 292 0.14 -2.52 -17.30
N LYS A 293 1.19 -2.17 -18.06
CA LYS A 293 1.68 -0.79 -18.15
C LYS A 293 0.84 0.01 -19.14
N LYS A 294 0.40 1.19 -18.73
CA LYS A 294 -0.31 2.14 -19.58
C LYS A 294 0.45 3.46 -19.61
N THR A 295 0.87 3.90 -20.79
CA THR A 295 1.47 5.22 -20.95
C THR A 295 0.40 6.27 -20.67
N PHE A 296 0.70 7.18 -19.75
CA PHE A 296 -0.15 8.31 -19.43
C PHE A 296 0.37 9.53 -20.18
N ASP A 297 -0.54 10.23 -20.85
CA ASP A 297 -0.27 11.45 -21.59
C ASP A 297 -1.50 12.37 -21.60
N LYS A 298 -1.41 13.48 -22.31
CA LYS A 298 -2.47 14.50 -22.43
C LYS A 298 -3.80 13.96 -22.97
N ASN A 299 -3.78 12.87 -23.73
CA ASN A 299 -4.95 12.27 -24.38
C ASN A 299 -5.45 11.01 -23.68
N PHE A 300 -4.92 10.71 -22.49
CA PHE A 300 -5.27 9.51 -21.75
C PHE A 300 -6.76 9.46 -21.38
N ASN A 301 -7.38 8.30 -21.63
CA ASN A 301 -8.77 8.01 -21.27
C ASN A 301 -8.86 6.65 -20.52
N ALA A 302 -9.80 6.55 -19.57
CA ALA A 302 -9.96 5.41 -18.66
C ALA A 302 -10.79 4.23 -19.22
#